data_AF-A0A1Y3BUX1-F1
#
_entry.id   AF-A0A1Y3BUX1-F1
#
_cell.length_a   1.000
_cell.length_b   1.000
_cell.length_c   1.000
_cell.angle_alpha   90.00
_cell.angle_beta   90.00
_cell.angle_gamma   90.00
#
_symmetry.space_group_name_H-M   'P 1'
#
loop_
_entity.id
_entity.type
_entity.pdbx_description
1 polymer ?
#
loop_
_entity_poly.entity_id
_entity_poly.type
_entity_poly.pdbx_seq_one_letter_code
_entity_poly.pdbx_strand_id
1 'polypeptide(L)'
;MLSTMNGMKFILLLFILIFIFHQIPMISSDCVFRGQCDQNRNEFGLLLPVPCVYNGPPKPLNTETDSYRLIQTMLPEFNDKNEYCCDNEQIDKLVKQLQTARTLLSRCPSCYYNFARIFSLMSCSPRQSEFIQVIDHNTTNNAVKSITYNFWKQLSETIYKSCENVQMPAGGIKVVPKMMCNLQSENDTCTPERFFGYIGKQGVAPFEIKFKFYEQLPTGSLDKDFRCDEAPIPFDKQPCSCADCDASCPKPKPIPGEKQEWLLFGVNGIAVIMAIIYGILFVVSTILFVLYYKYFADKDDIEMVNVKSENRQILRSINQSYFHEKLCTVFGNYGRICARKPYNFILPIIGVIIGIILAIGLVKFVALTNPIELWSTESSRARIEKKFFDENFNPFFRVENIVLTPKYQTTFRKDGIEYGPIMNITIEDDNGTELRIEDICYSPMENNVCMVQSALGWFQNQRKALENENYLKTFRTCISNPFQISSSGISCLAPYGGPIFPHIALADYDGQDYYKAKALAFTLTLNNAIDDKDNVNALKWEKKFLELLFKFDDSIIDIAFYSERSIEDELDRLSNSNKFTIAISYIVMFFYIAISLGDFTNIHRLL
;
A
#
# COMPACT_ATOMS: atom_id res chain seq x y z
N MET A 1 105.44 0.33 23.82
CA MET A 1 104.28 -0.42 24.35
C MET A 1 103.40 0.53 25.17
N LEU A 2 102.72 1.48 24.51
CA LEU A 2 101.71 2.41 25.09
C LEU A 2 101.22 3.40 24.01
N SER A 3 100.68 2.91 22.89
CA SER A 3 99.94 3.77 21.92
C SER A 3 99.06 2.96 20.95
N THR A 4 98.44 1.88 21.40
CA THR A 4 97.53 1.07 20.56
C THR A 4 96.25 0.62 21.28
N MET A 5 95.99 1.10 22.51
CA MET A 5 94.85 0.67 23.32
C MET A 5 93.63 1.61 23.30
N ASN A 6 93.69 2.79 22.66
CA ASN A 6 92.58 3.75 22.67
C ASN A 6 91.68 3.72 21.42
N GLY A 7 92.16 3.26 20.25
CA GLY A 7 91.34 3.18 19.03
C GLY A 7 90.27 2.08 19.09
N MET A 8 90.61 0.94 19.69
CA MET A 8 89.72 -0.21 19.75
C MET A 8 88.55 -0.02 20.73
N LYS A 9 88.74 0.76 21.81
CA LYS A 9 87.66 1.14 22.73
C LYS A 9 86.69 2.16 22.12
N PHE A 10 87.18 3.07 21.27
CA PHE A 10 86.34 4.06 20.61
C PHE A 10 85.46 3.43 19.52
N ILE A 11 86.01 2.49 18.75
CA ILE A 11 85.26 1.73 17.74
C ILE A 11 84.23 0.80 18.39
N LEU A 12 84.55 0.17 19.53
CA LEU A 12 83.60 -0.65 20.28
C LEU A 12 82.46 0.19 20.87
N LEU A 13 82.75 1.39 21.39
CA LEU A 13 81.74 2.33 21.89
C LEU A 13 80.83 2.85 20.78
N LEU A 14 81.37 3.11 19.58
CA LEU A 14 80.58 3.53 18.42
C LEU A 14 79.68 2.40 17.93
N PHE A 15 80.17 1.16 17.90
CA PHE A 15 79.36 -0.02 17.57
C PHE A 15 78.27 -0.26 18.61
N ILE A 16 78.56 -0.10 19.90
CA ILE A 16 77.58 -0.24 20.99
C ILE A 16 76.52 0.88 20.91
N LEU A 17 76.91 2.12 20.62
CA LEU A 17 75.97 3.24 20.43
C LEU A 17 75.09 3.05 19.19
N ILE A 18 75.63 2.54 18.07
CA ILE A 18 74.85 2.23 16.86
C ILE A 18 73.91 1.03 17.11
N PHE A 19 74.34 0.02 17.85
CA PHE A 19 73.49 -1.12 18.25
C PHE A 19 72.38 -0.70 19.21
N ILE A 20 72.66 0.23 20.13
CA ILE A 20 71.67 0.80 21.05
C ILE A 20 70.69 1.71 20.28
N PHE A 21 71.14 2.49 19.29
CA PHE A 21 70.26 3.30 18.45
C PHE A 21 69.39 2.46 17.48
N HIS A 22 69.85 1.29 17.02
CA HIS A 22 69.04 0.34 16.25
C HIS A 22 68.03 -0.46 17.09
N GLN A 23 68.16 -0.41 18.43
CA GLN A 23 67.29 -1.09 19.39
C GLN A 23 66.32 -0.13 20.10
N ILE A 24 66.23 1.13 19.68
CA ILE A 24 65.13 2.01 20.12
C ILE A 24 63.91 1.59 19.29
N PRO A 25 62.91 0.88 19.85
CA PRO A 25 61.64 0.75 19.16
C PRO A 25 61.12 2.18 18.96
N MET A 26 60.96 2.62 17.71
CA MET A 26 60.05 3.72 17.45
C MET A 26 58.72 3.29 18.07
N ILE A 27 58.25 4.02 19.09
CA ILE A 27 56.91 3.84 19.65
C ILE A 27 55.96 4.29 18.54
N SER A 28 55.65 3.38 17.62
CA SER A 28 54.57 3.57 16.66
C SER A 28 53.27 3.46 17.46
N SER A 29 52.61 4.59 17.68
CA SER A 29 51.26 4.59 18.25
C SER A 29 50.32 4.09 17.16
N ASP A 30 50.11 2.78 17.10
CA ASP A 30 49.32 2.14 16.06
C ASP A 30 47.80 2.22 16.36
N CYS A 31 47.44 2.27 17.65
CA CYS A 31 46.07 2.51 18.12
C CYS A 31 45.84 3.98 18.51
N VAL A 32 44.58 4.41 18.44
CA VAL A 32 44.11 5.76 18.82
C VAL A 32 43.19 5.72 20.04
N PHE A 33 42.35 4.69 20.12
CA PHE A 33 41.47 4.46 21.27
C PHE A 33 41.27 2.97 21.56
N ARG A 34 41.07 2.63 22.84
CA ARG A 34 40.89 1.27 23.34
C ARG A 34 40.21 1.28 24.70
N GLY A 35 39.39 0.27 24.99
CA GLY A 35 38.58 0.21 26.21
C GLY A 35 37.46 1.25 26.23
N GLN A 36 36.65 1.23 27.26
CA GLN A 36 35.51 2.13 27.42
C GLN A 36 35.63 2.96 28.69
N CYS A 37 35.40 4.26 28.57
CA CYS A 37 35.56 5.21 29.67
C CYS A 37 34.26 5.97 30.01
N ASP A 38 33.29 5.98 29.11
CA ASP A 38 32.04 6.73 29.30
C ASP A 38 30.86 6.09 28.57
N GLN A 39 29.66 6.62 28.80
CA GLN A 39 28.43 6.27 28.10
C GLN A 39 27.59 7.52 27.82
N ASN A 40 27.23 7.73 26.55
CA ASN A 40 26.33 8.80 26.14
C ASN A 40 24.94 8.24 25.86
N ARG A 41 23.88 8.96 26.23
CA ARG A 41 22.52 8.58 25.89
C ARG A 41 22.16 9.14 24.51
N ASN A 42 21.67 8.29 23.62
CA ASN A 42 21.26 8.68 22.27
C ASN A 42 19.86 9.32 22.26
N GLU A 43 19.45 9.85 21.12
CA GLU A 43 18.13 10.51 20.96
C GLU A 43 16.94 9.57 21.23
N PHE A 44 17.16 8.25 21.17
CA PHE A 44 16.20 7.18 21.42
C PHE A 44 16.29 6.59 22.86
N GLY A 45 17.09 7.20 23.73
CA GLY A 45 17.23 6.79 25.13
C GLY A 45 18.16 5.60 25.39
N LEU A 46 18.82 5.04 24.37
CA LEU A 46 19.81 3.97 24.45
C LEU A 46 21.17 4.49 24.93
N LEU A 47 21.87 3.70 25.75
CA LEU A 47 23.22 4.01 26.22
C LEU A 47 24.26 3.56 25.18
N LEU A 48 25.01 4.51 24.66
CA LEU A 48 26.07 4.31 23.69
C LEU A 48 27.45 4.36 24.38
N PRO A 49 28.23 3.27 24.39
CA PRO A 49 29.61 3.28 24.89
C PRO A 49 30.52 4.28 24.15
N VAL A 50 31.35 4.99 24.92
CA VAL A 50 32.39 5.89 24.40
C VAL A 50 33.77 5.33 24.75
N PRO A 51 34.68 5.18 23.77
CA PRO A 51 35.99 4.60 24.00
C PRO A 51 36.96 5.57 24.70
N CYS A 52 38.00 5.02 25.31
CA CYS A 52 39.09 5.79 25.92
C CYS A 52 40.21 6.07 24.91
N VAL A 53 40.85 7.24 24.98
CA VAL A 53 42.07 7.53 24.23
C VAL A 53 43.18 6.56 24.64
N TYR A 54 43.83 5.93 23.65
CA TYR A 54 44.91 4.96 23.85
C TYR A 54 45.87 5.00 22.67
N ASN A 55 47.09 5.48 22.92
CA ASN A 55 48.14 5.63 21.90
C ASN A 55 49.20 4.51 21.95
N GLY A 56 48.84 3.32 22.44
CA GLY A 56 49.75 2.19 22.56
C GLY A 56 49.66 1.20 21.39
N PRO A 57 50.44 0.10 21.42
CA PRO A 57 50.38 -0.94 20.41
C PRO A 57 49.08 -1.77 20.50
N PRO A 58 48.67 -2.43 19.39
CA PRO A 58 47.58 -3.40 19.41
C PRO A 58 47.88 -4.55 20.37
N LYS A 59 46.83 -5.17 20.93
CA LYS A 59 46.96 -6.30 21.86
C LYS A 59 46.10 -7.46 21.38
N PRO A 60 46.46 -8.70 21.75
CA PRO A 60 45.68 -9.87 21.36
C PRO A 60 44.32 -9.93 22.04
N LEU A 61 43.34 -10.45 21.31
CA LEU A 61 42.02 -10.78 21.82
C LEU A 61 41.97 -12.23 22.32
N ASN A 62 41.01 -12.52 23.20
CA ASN A 62 40.77 -13.89 23.65
C ASN A 62 40.04 -14.70 22.57
N THR A 63 40.71 -15.74 22.07
CA THR A 63 40.26 -16.59 20.96
C THR A 63 39.02 -17.43 21.26
N GLU A 64 38.68 -17.64 22.54
CA GLU A 64 37.53 -18.48 22.93
C GLU A 64 36.19 -17.73 22.93
N THR A 65 36.19 -16.43 22.67
CA THR A 65 34.98 -15.60 22.76
C THR A 65 34.24 -15.44 21.43
N ASP A 66 32.91 -15.31 21.49
CA ASP A 66 32.08 -15.06 20.29
C ASP A 66 32.44 -13.73 19.61
N SER A 67 32.81 -12.73 20.41
CA SER A 67 33.39 -11.45 19.97
C SER A 67 34.57 -11.62 19.00
N TYR A 68 35.47 -12.57 19.28
CA TYR A 68 36.60 -12.85 18.40
C TYR A 68 36.14 -13.40 17.04
N ARG A 69 35.22 -14.37 17.03
CA ARG A 69 34.66 -14.95 15.78
C ARG A 69 33.95 -13.92 14.92
N LEU A 70 33.23 -12.99 15.55
CA LEU A 70 32.53 -11.90 14.86
C LEU A 70 33.53 -10.96 14.16
N ILE A 71 34.59 -10.55 14.86
CA ILE A 71 35.63 -9.72 14.25
C ILE A 71 36.36 -10.46 13.13
N GLN A 72 36.64 -11.75 13.29
CA GLN A 72 37.27 -12.55 12.21
C GLN A 72 36.42 -12.62 10.94
N THR A 73 35.10 -12.56 11.09
CA THR A 73 34.14 -12.56 9.96
C THR A 73 34.05 -11.17 9.30
N MET A 74 34.08 -10.11 10.10
CA MET A 74 33.98 -8.73 9.61
C MET A 74 35.29 -8.20 9.03
N LEU A 75 36.44 -8.61 9.59
CA LEU A 75 37.78 -8.14 9.20
C LEU A 75 38.71 -9.32 8.91
N PRO A 76 38.45 -10.09 7.83
CA PRO A 76 39.24 -11.28 7.53
C PRO A 76 40.72 -10.98 7.23
N GLU A 77 41.05 -9.75 6.82
CA GLU A 77 42.44 -9.34 6.52
C GLU A 77 43.39 -9.38 7.72
N PHE A 78 42.84 -9.30 8.95
CA PHE A 78 43.65 -9.20 10.17
C PHE A 78 43.69 -10.51 10.99
N ASN A 79 43.19 -11.60 10.42
CA ASN A 79 43.09 -12.90 11.11
C ASN A 79 44.45 -13.53 11.45
N ASP A 80 45.52 -13.17 10.74
CA ASP A 80 46.81 -13.86 10.80
C ASP A 80 47.61 -13.61 12.10
N LYS A 81 47.50 -12.42 12.70
CA LYS A 81 48.36 -12.00 13.83
C LYS A 81 47.64 -11.88 15.18
N ASN A 82 46.31 -12.02 15.22
CA ASN A 82 45.48 -11.77 16.41
C ASN A 82 45.93 -10.51 17.17
N GLU A 83 46.07 -9.38 16.47
CA GLU A 83 46.47 -8.10 17.06
C GLU A 83 45.39 -7.08 16.71
N TYR A 84 44.71 -6.55 17.73
CA TYR A 84 43.60 -5.61 17.53
C TYR A 84 43.68 -4.43 18.51
N CYS A 85 43.15 -3.29 18.08
CA CYS A 85 43.07 -2.08 18.93
C CYS A 85 41.84 -2.05 19.86
N CYS A 86 40.96 -3.05 19.78
CA CYS A 86 39.78 -3.18 20.64
C CYS A 86 39.93 -4.27 21.72
N ASP A 87 38.96 -4.35 22.63
CA ASP A 87 38.77 -5.47 23.54
C ASP A 87 37.41 -6.16 23.34
N ASN A 88 37.21 -7.29 23.99
CA ASN A 88 35.99 -8.10 23.85
C ASN A 88 34.72 -7.34 24.29
N GLU A 89 34.81 -6.53 25.34
CA GLU A 89 33.66 -5.78 25.85
C GLU A 89 33.24 -4.67 24.87
N GLN A 90 34.21 -4.00 24.25
CA GLN A 90 33.97 -3.03 23.18
C GLN A 90 33.30 -3.69 21.97
N ILE A 91 33.73 -4.89 21.56
CA ILE A 91 33.13 -5.62 20.45
C ILE A 91 31.67 -5.99 20.76
N ASP A 92 31.40 -6.57 21.93
CA ASP A 92 30.05 -6.96 22.33
C ASP A 92 29.09 -5.75 22.34
N LYS A 93 29.58 -4.58 22.80
CA LYS A 93 28.77 -3.36 22.80
C LYS A 93 28.63 -2.75 21.40
N LEU A 94 29.65 -2.83 20.55
CA LEU A 94 29.56 -2.42 19.14
C LEU A 94 28.49 -3.26 18.41
N VAL A 95 28.46 -4.57 18.63
CA VAL A 95 27.44 -5.46 18.04
C VAL A 95 26.04 -5.05 18.50
N LYS A 96 25.86 -4.75 19.80
CA LYS A 96 24.59 -4.24 20.33
C LYS A 96 24.17 -2.91 19.70
N GLN A 97 25.11 -2.00 19.40
CA GLN A 97 24.82 -0.76 18.69
C GLN A 97 24.42 -1.01 17.22
N LEU A 98 25.13 -1.91 16.54
CA LEU A 98 24.85 -2.26 15.16
C LEU A 98 23.54 -3.03 14.99
N GLN A 99 22.93 -3.54 16.06
CA GLN A 99 21.67 -4.27 16.02
C GLN A 99 20.52 -3.45 15.40
N THR A 100 20.44 -2.15 15.68
CA THR A 100 19.42 -1.28 15.06
C THR A 100 19.65 -1.11 13.56
N ALA A 101 20.90 -0.96 13.14
CA ALA A 101 21.22 -0.94 11.71
C ALA A 101 20.95 -2.30 11.06
N ARG A 102 21.21 -3.40 11.78
CA ARG A 102 20.92 -4.77 11.32
C ARG A 102 19.43 -4.98 11.08
N THR A 103 18.56 -4.52 11.96
CA THR A 103 17.10 -4.66 11.76
C THR A 103 16.61 -3.92 10.51
N LEU A 104 17.29 -2.84 10.12
CA LEU A 104 16.93 -2.03 8.97
C LEU A 104 17.58 -2.51 7.65
N LEU A 105 18.84 -2.93 7.70
CA LEU A 105 19.65 -3.21 6.51
C LEU A 105 19.85 -4.72 6.21
N SER A 106 19.42 -5.62 7.11
CA SER A 106 19.69 -7.06 6.98
C SER A 106 19.07 -7.75 5.76
N ARG A 107 18.07 -7.14 5.10
CA ARG A 107 17.50 -7.68 3.85
C ARG A 107 18.52 -7.74 2.71
N CYS A 108 19.53 -6.87 2.74
CA CYS A 108 20.64 -6.88 1.79
C CYS A 108 21.94 -7.18 2.56
N PRO A 109 22.45 -8.43 2.51
CA PRO A 109 23.64 -8.83 3.24
C PRO A 109 24.87 -7.97 2.89
N SER A 110 25.07 -7.65 1.62
CA SER A 110 26.21 -6.85 1.14
C SER A 110 26.18 -5.43 1.69
N CYS A 111 24.99 -4.82 1.77
CA CYS A 111 24.80 -3.51 2.40
C CYS A 111 25.16 -3.54 3.89
N TYR A 112 24.54 -4.43 4.66
CA TYR A 112 24.79 -4.51 6.09
C TYR A 112 26.25 -4.88 6.40
N TYR A 113 26.83 -5.80 5.63
CA TYR A 113 28.23 -6.19 5.78
C TYR A 113 29.15 -5.00 5.59
N ASN A 114 29.02 -4.27 4.47
CA ASN A 114 29.80 -3.07 4.21
C ASN A 114 29.64 -2.02 5.33
N PHE A 115 28.41 -1.77 5.77
CA PHE A 115 28.10 -0.82 6.83
C PHE A 115 28.75 -1.21 8.15
N ALA A 116 28.53 -2.44 8.63
CA ALA A 116 29.08 -2.95 9.87
C ALA A 116 30.62 -2.97 9.84
N ARG A 117 31.19 -3.30 8.69
CA ARG A 117 32.63 -3.44 8.50
C ARG A 117 33.40 -2.13 8.64
N ILE A 118 32.85 -0.99 8.23
CA ILE A 118 33.49 0.32 8.50
C ILE A 118 33.62 0.54 10.00
N PHE A 119 32.57 0.29 10.79
CA PHE A 119 32.61 0.50 12.24
C PHE A 119 33.47 -0.54 12.96
N SER A 120 33.51 -1.78 12.48
CA SER A 120 34.45 -2.79 12.94
C SER A 120 35.90 -2.36 12.66
N LEU A 121 36.20 -1.89 11.45
CA LEU A 121 37.53 -1.40 11.09
C LEU A 121 37.91 -0.18 11.93
N MET A 122 36.99 0.77 12.08
CA MET A 122 37.16 1.97 12.89
C MET A 122 37.50 1.64 14.34
N SER A 123 36.89 0.58 14.90
CA SER A 123 37.03 0.25 16.31
C SER A 123 38.19 -0.69 16.61
N CYS A 124 38.49 -1.63 15.70
CA CYS A 124 39.39 -2.75 15.98
C CYS A 124 40.65 -2.81 15.11
N SER A 125 40.76 -2.02 14.04
CA SER A 125 41.93 -2.07 13.13
C SER A 125 43.24 -1.92 13.89
N PRO A 126 44.26 -2.77 13.64
CA PRO A 126 45.57 -2.63 14.26
C PRO A 126 46.32 -1.38 13.79
N ARG A 127 45.92 -0.75 12.68
CA ARG A 127 46.56 0.44 12.09
C ARG A 127 45.65 1.65 12.16
N GLN A 128 44.97 1.82 13.29
CA GLN A 128 43.93 2.82 13.50
C GLN A 128 44.43 4.26 13.30
N SER A 129 45.67 4.54 13.71
CA SER A 129 46.27 5.88 13.66
C SER A 129 46.52 6.41 12.25
N GLU A 130 46.48 5.54 11.22
CA GLU A 130 46.72 5.95 9.84
C GLU A 130 45.51 6.65 9.20
N PHE A 131 44.29 6.32 9.67
CA PHE A 131 43.05 6.86 9.12
C PHE A 131 42.13 7.52 10.16
N ILE A 132 42.45 7.45 11.46
CA ILE A 132 41.69 8.10 12.53
C ILE A 132 42.57 9.09 13.31
N GLN A 133 42.01 10.26 13.63
CA GLN A 133 42.64 11.25 14.50
C GLN A 133 41.66 11.74 15.56
N VAL A 134 42.05 11.75 16.83
CA VAL A 134 41.23 12.33 17.92
C VAL A 134 41.34 13.85 17.87
N ILE A 135 40.19 14.52 17.80
CA ILE A 135 40.11 15.99 17.79
C ILE A 135 40.00 16.50 19.23
N ASP A 136 39.09 15.92 20.02
CA ASP A 136 38.82 16.32 21.40
C ASP A 136 38.55 15.10 22.27
N HIS A 137 38.98 15.17 23.53
CA HIS A 137 38.75 14.17 24.56
C HIS A 137 38.53 14.82 25.91
N ASN A 138 37.84 14.12 26.80
CA ASN A 138 37.64 14.56 28.17
C ASN A 138 38.92 14.32 29.00
N THR A 139 39.43 15.36 29.65
CA THR A 139 40.66 15.32 30.43
C THR A 139 40.56 14.56 31.74
N THR A 140 39.35 14.28 32.25
CA THR A 140 39.16 13.58 33.54
C THR A 140 39.06 12.06 33.42
N ASN A 141 38.36 11.56 32.39
CA ASN A 141 38.15 10.13 32.16
C ASN A 141 38.78 9.64 30.84
N ASN A 142 39.53 10.48 30.12
CA ASN A 142 40.12 10.17 28.80
C ASN A 142 39.11 9.68 27.75
N ALA A 143 37.82 9.98 27.91
CA ALA A 143 36.79 9.59 26.97
C ALA A 143 36.87 10.42 25.68
N VAL A 144 36.78 9.78 24.53
CA VAL A 144 36.82 10.43 23.22
C VAL A 144 35.54 11.24 22.99
N LYS A 145 35.66 12.53 22.67
CA LYS A 145 34.51 13.39 22.36
C LYS A 145 34.28 13.54 20.87
N SER A 146 35.35 13.67 20.08
CA SER A 146 35.24 13.78 18.63
C SER A 146 36.47 13.22 17.92
N ILE A 147 36.24 12.59 16.77
CA ILE A 147 37.30 12.06 15.89
C ILE A 147 37.14 12.59 14.47
N THR A 148 38.26 12.64 13.75
CA THR A 148 38.30 12.71 12.28
C THR A 148 38.52 11.31 11.75
N TYR A 149 37.69 10.87 10.80
CA TYR A 149 37.87 9.64 10.05
C TYR A 149 38.20 9.99 8.60
N ASN A 150 39.40 9.63 8.13
CA ASN A 150 39.81 9.78 6.75
C ASN A 150 39.21 8.64 5.92
N PHE A 151 38.23 8.98 5.10
CA PHE A 151 37.42 8.02 4.37
C PHE A 151 37.71 8.04 2.87
N TRP A 152 37.78 6.86 2.26
CA TRP A 152 37.92 6.76 0.82
C TRP A 152 36.58 7.04 0.13
N LYS A 153 36.56 7.99 -0.79
CA LYS A 153 35.32 8.46 -1.43
C LYS A 153 34.63 7.35 -2.23
N GLN A 154 35.37 6.59 -3.02
CA GLN A 154 34.83 5.49 -3.81
C GLN A 154 34.15 4.44 -2.94
N LEU A 155 34.77 4.08 -1.81
CA LEU A 155 34.17 3.18 -0.83
C LEU A 155 32.87 3.74 -0.26
N SER A 156 32.83 5.03 0.10
CA SER A 156 31.61 5.65 0.61
C SER A 156 30.45 5.59 -0.40
N GLU A 157 30.74 5.75 -1.69
CA GLU A 157 29.77 5.68 -2.78
C GLU A 157 29.27 4.24 -2.98
N THR A 158 30.14 3.23 -2.96
CA THR A 158 29.71 1.84 -3.10
C THR A 158 28.83 1.42 -1.95
N ILE A 159 29.17 1.82 -0.71
CA ILE A 159 28.40 1.47 0.48
C ILE A 159 27.03 2.15 0.46
N TYR A 160 26.98 3.41 0.04
CA TYR A 160 25.71 4.09 -0.17
C TYR A 160 24.87 3.39 -1.25
N LYS A 161 25.44 3.11 -2.42
CA LYS A 161 24.75 2.46 -3.54
C LYS A 161 24.28 1.04 -3.23
N SER A 162 25.03 0.29 -2.41
CA SER A 162 24.61 -1.05 -2.02
C SER A 162 23.40 -1.04 -1.08
N CYS A 163 23.17 0.08 -0.38
CA CYS A 163 22.10 0.25 0.60
C CYS A 163 20.92 1.13 0.14
N GLU A 164 21.08 1.90 -0.93
CA GLU A 164 20.13 2.94 -1.37
C GLU A 164 18.71 2.40 -1.62
N ASN A 165 18.61 1.19 -2.17
CA ASN A 165 17.35 0.56 -2.55
C ASN A 165 16.81 -0.43 -1.50
N VAL A 166 17.47 -0.60 -0.35
CA VAL A 166 17.02 -1.52 0.69
C VAL A 166 15.71 -1.03 1.27
N GLN A 167 14.68 -1.87 1.20
CA GLN A 167 13.32 -1.50 1.61
C GLN A 167 13.00 -2.03 3.00
N MET A 168 12.23 -1.28 3.79
CA MET A 168 11.69 -1.81 5.03
C MET A 168 10.59 -2.85 4.72
N PRO A 169 10.55 -4.01 5.42
CA PRO A 169 9.49 -5.00 5.24
C PRO A 169 8.08 -4.42 5.43
N ALA A 170 7.93 -3.49 6.38
CA ALA A 170 6.70 -2.78 6.63
C ALA A 170 6.62 -1.52 5.73
N GLY A 171 5.82 -1.59 4.66
CA GLY A 171 5.47 -0.43 3.84
C GLY A 171 6.39 -0.13 2.64
N GLY A 172 7.40 -0.96 2.36
CA GLY A 172 8.18 -0.88 1.11
C GLY A 172 9.03 0.39 0.95
N ILE A 173 9.27 1.11 2.05
CA ILE A 173 9.99 2.39 2.02
C ILE A 173 11.49 2.17 2.06
N LYS A 174 12.23 2.89 1.20
CA LYS A 174 13.70 2.85 1.15
C LYS A 174 14.30 3.37 2.46
N VAL A 175 15.03 2.51 3.17
CA VAL A 175 15.55 2.77 4.51
C VAL A 175 16.56 3.91 4.52
N VAL A 176 17.61 3.83 3.71
CA VAL A 176 18.71 4.79 3.77
C VAL A 176 18.25 6.21 3.42
N PRO A 177 17.58 6.45 2.28
CA PRO A 177 17.13 7.80 1.93
C PRO A 177 16.18 8.40 2.96
N LYS A 178 15.29 7.59 3.57
CA LYS A 178 14.20 8.10 4.40
C LYS A 178 14.52 8.14 5.88
N MET A 179 15.36 7.24 6.39
CA MET A 179 15.66 7.11 7.83
C MET A 179 17.10 7.48 8.20
N MET A 180 18.07 7.35 7.28
CA MET A 180 19.50 7.49 7.60
C MET A 180 20.17 8.72 6.95
N CYS A 181 19.38 9.65 6.42
CA CYS A 181 19.89 10.85 5.74
C CYS A 181 19.36 12.19 6.31
N ASN A 182 18.42 12.14 7.27
CA ASN A 182 17.79 13.33 7.87
C ASN A 182 17.42 14.38 6.83
N LEU A 183 16.57 13.97 5.88
CA LEU A 183 16.03 14.86 4.86
C LEU A 183 15.04 15.81 5.54
N GLN A 184 15.25 17.12 5.39
CA GLN A 184 14.43 18.15 6.02
C GLN A 184 13.59 18.94 5.00
N SER A 185 13.90 18.78 3.71
CA SER A 185 13.25 19.47 2.61
C SER A 185 13.08 18.56 1.38
N GLU A 186 12.18 18.94 0.47
CA GLU A 186 11.88 18.22 -0.78
C GLU A 186 13.07 18.19 -1.75
N ASN A 187 13.88 19.25 -1.76
CA ASN A 187 15.09 19.34 -2.57
C ASN A 187 16.30 18.61 -1.95
N ASP A 188 16.15 18.09 -0.72
CA ASP A 188 17.23 17.35 -0.09
C ASP A 188 17.30 15.95 -0.73
N THR A 189 18.35 15.73 -1.52
CA THR A 189 18.71 14.37 -1.95
C THR A 189 19.64 13.74 -0.93
N CYS A 190 19.41 12.46 -0.65
CA CYS A 190 20.35 11.67 0.15
C CYS A 190 21.61 11.43 -0.69
N THR A 191 22.74 12.01 -0.29
CA THR A 191 24.05 11.74 -0.88
C THR A 191 24.91 10.93 0.09
N PRO A 192 25.97 10.24 -0.37
CA PRO A 192 26.88 9.51 0.52
C PRO A 192 27.41 10.37 1.66
N GLU A 193 27.79 11.63 1.39
CA GLU A 193 28.31 12.56 2.41
C GLU A 193 27.26 12.91 3.45
N ARG A 194 26.00 13.09 3.02
CA ARG A 194 24.88 13.37 3.93
C ARG A 194 24.52 12.16 4.78
N PHE A 195 24.55 10.97 4.19
CA PHE A 195 24.36 9.70 4.89
C PHE A 195 25.39 9.52 6.01
N PHE A 196 26.68 9.57 5.67
CA PHE A 196 27.75 9.42 6.68
C PHE A 196 27.81 10.61 7.65
N GLY A 197 27.48 11.82 7.20
CA GLY A 197 27.37 13.00 8.05
C GLY A 197 26.26 12.86 9.11
N TYR A 198 25.12 12.27 8.74
CA TYR A 198 24.04 11.99 9.70
C TYR A 198 24.42 10.88 10.68
N ILE A 199 24.98 9.78 10.19
CA ILE A 199 25.40 8.66 11.03
C ILE A 199 26.54 9.04 11.99
N GLY A 200 27.43 9.95 11.58
CA GLY A 200 28.52 10.47 12.42
C GLY A 200 28.10 11.55 13.42
N LYS A 201 26.85 12.03 13.38
CA LYS A 201 26.36 13.07 14.30
C LYS A 201 26.23 12.51 15.72
N GLN A 202 26.70 13.28 16.71
CA GLN A 202 26.50 12.96 18.12
C GLN A 202 25.00 12.86 18.44
N GLY A 203 24.59 11.77 19.09
CA GLY A 203 23.19 11.44 19.36
C GLY A 203 22.64 10.35 18.46
N VAL A 204 23.22 10.16 17.27
CA VAL A 204 23.08 8.94 16.44
C VAL A 204 24.29 8.04 16.68
N ALA A 205 25.49 8.61 16.58
CA ALA A 205 26.74 8.00 17.03
C ALA A 205 27.03 8.30 18.51
N PRO A 206 27.88 7.49 19.18
CA PRO A 206 28.22 7.65 20.60
C PRO A 206 28.98 8.93 20.91
N PHE A 207 29.76 9.41 19.94
CA PHE A 207 30.56 10.62 19.95
C PHE A 207 30.61 11.17 18.51
N GLU A 208 31.06 12.41 18.32
CA GLU A 208 31.05 13.03 16.99
C GLU A 208 32.13 12.42 16.07
N ILE A 209 31.72 11.91 14.91
CA ILE A 209 32.62 11.34 13.89
C ILE A 209 32.59 12.24 12.65
N LYS A 210 33.69 12.95 12.40
CA LYS A 210 33.85 13.80 11.21
C LYS A 210 34.48 13.01 10.08
N PHE A 211 33.66 12.53 9.15
CA PHE A 211 34.13 11.88 7.93
C PHE A 211 34.73 12.91 6.97
N LYS A 212 36.00 12.72 6.60
CA LYS A 212 36.69 13.49 5.56
C LYS A 212 36.93 12.61 4.35
N PHE A 213 36.34 12.97 3.21
CA PHE A 213 36.40 12.17 1.99
C PHE A 213 37.65 12.51 1.16
N TYR A 214 38.42 11.50 0.79
CA TYR A 214 39.59 11.61 -0.08
C TYR A 214 39.41 10.75 -1.33
N GLU A 215 39.87 11.25 -2.48
CA GLU A 215 39.83 10.53 -3.76
C GLU A 215 40.80 9.34 -3.79
N GLN A 216 41.98 9.51 -3.19
CA GLN A 216 42.98 8.45 -3.04
C GLN A 216 42.69 7.61 -1.80
N LEU A 217 42.96 6.30 -1.88
CA LEU A 217 42.83 5.37 -0.76
C LEU A 217 43.76 5.80 0.39
N PRO A 218 43.22 6.17 1.57
CA PRO A 218 44.05 6.46 2.73
C PRO A 218 44.79 5.20 3.20
N THR A 219 46.03 5.35 3.65
CA THR A 219 46.82 4.21 4.16
C THR A 219 46.11 3.56 5.34
N GLY A 220 46.05 2.22 5.35
CA GLY A 220 45.37 1.45 6.40
C GLY A 220 43.84 1.45 6.32
N SER A 221 43.25 2.13 5.33
CA SER A 221 41.81 2.10 5.03
C SER A 221 41.40 0.85 4.25
N LEU A 222 40.10 0.64 4.12
CA LEU A 222 39.52 -0.53 3.45
C LEU A 222 39.63 -0.40 1.93
N ASP A 223 40.23 -1.41 1.29
CA ASP A 223 40.41 -1.48 -0.17
C ASP A 223 39.35 -2.34 -0.87
N LYS A 224 38.69 -3.24 -0.13
CA LYS A 224 37.71 -4.20 -0.66
C LYS A 224 36.32 -3.95 -0.09
N ASP A 225 35.33 -3.91 -0.97
CA ASP A 225 33.91 -3.75 -0.69
C ASP A 225 33.07 -4.65 -1.60
N PHE A 226 31.81 -4.87 -1.23
CA PHE A 226 30.90 -5.70 -2.02
C PHE A 226 29.77 -4.85 -2.61
N ARG A 227 29.53 -4.99 -3.92
CA ARG A 227 28.34 -4.41 -4.54
C ARG A 227 27.09 -5.18 -4.11
N CYS A 228 25.90 -4.60 -4.31
CA CYS A 228 24.66 -5.27 -3.90
C CYS A 228 24.36 -6.54 -4.72
N ASP A 229 24.91 -6.65 -5.93
CA ASP A 229 24.86 -7.83 -6.79
C ASP A 229 25.92 -8.90 -6.46
N GLU A 230 26.80 -8.64 -5.49
CA GLU A 230 27.87 -9.54 -5.07
C GLU A 230 27.61 -10.10 -3.67
N ALA A 231 27.91 -11.39 -3.47
CA ALA A 231 27.78 -12.03 -2.17
C ALA A 231 28.99 -11.68 -1.25
N PRO A 232 28.76 -11.17 -0.03
CA PRO A 232 29.83 -10.80 0.89
C PRO A 232 30.42 -12.03 1.60
N ILE A 233 31.28 -12.78 0.93
CA ILE A 233 31.95 -13.96 1.52
C ILE A 233 33.10 -13.49 2.42
N PRO A 234 33.24 -13.98 3.67
CA PRO A 234 32.61 -15.17 4.27
C PRO A 234 31.31 -14.94 5.05
N PHE A 235 30.80 -13.71 5.10
CA PHE A 235 29.63 -13.33 5.89
C PHE A 235 28.32 -13.96 5.38
N ASP A 236 28.06 -13.86 4.07
CA ASP A 236 26.90 -14.48 3.41
C ASP A 236 27.30 -14.99 2.03
N LYS A 237 26.63 -16.06 1.59
CA LYS A 237 26.83 -16.68 0.28
C LYS A 237 25.85 -16.16 -0.78
N GLN A 238 24.84 -15.38 -0.38
CA GLN A 238 23.85 -14.84 -1.30
C GLN A 238 24.04 -13.33 -1.53
N PRO A 239 23.90 -12.85 -2.78
CA PRO A 239 23.80 -11.42 -3.07
C PRO A 239 22.42 -10.88 -2.67
N CYS A 240 22.24 -9.55 -2.74
CA CYS A 240 20.97 -8.93 -2.39
C CYS A 240 19.88 -9.24 -3.42
N SER A 241 18.62 -9.31 -2.94
CA SER A 241 17.47 -9.54 -3.80
C SER A 241 17.22 -8.36 -4.75
N CYS A 242 16.60 -8.61 -5.90
CA CYS A 242 16.22 -7.56 -6.87
C CYS A 242 15.30 -6.48 -6.24
N ALA A 243 14.47 -6.82 -5.25
CA ALA A 243 13.62 -5.84 -4.57
C ALA A 243 14.42 -4.80 -3.78
N ASP A 244 15.63 -5.17 -3.34
CA ASP A 244 16.52 -4.35 -2.52
C ASP A 244 17.76 -3.84 -3.31
N CYS A 245 17.94 -4.28 -4.55
CA CYS A 245 19.07 -3.94 -5.43
C CYS A 245 18.70 -4.09 -6.92
N ASP A 246 18.56 -2.96 -7.62
CA ASP A 246 18.23 -2.95 -9.06
C ASP A 246 19.28 -3.68 -9.92
N ALA A 247 20.56 -3.65 -9.51
CA ALA A 247 21.64 -4.32 -10.23
C ALA A 247 21.50 -5.86 -10.22
N SER A 248 20.79 -6.43 -9.23
CA SER A 248 20.48 -7.85 -9.15
C SER A 248 19.28 -8.26 -10.02
N CYS A 249 18.56 -7.30 -10.61
CA CYS A 249 17.33 -7.59 -11.34
C CYS A 249 17.59 -8.16 -12.75
N PRO A 250 16.86 -9.21 -13.16
CA PRO A 250 16.83 -9.59 -14.57
C PRO A 250 16.16 -8.47 -15.38
N LYS A 251 16.59 -8.28 -16.62
CA LYS A 251 15.93 -7.31 -17.52
C LYS A 251 14.43 -7.65 -17.63
N PRO A 252 13.53 -6.67 -17.45
CA PRO A 252 12.09 -6.94 -17.44
C PRO A 252 11.66 -7.53 -18.77
N LYS A 253 10.82 -8.57 -18.72
CA LYS A 253 10.13 -9.06 -19.92
C LYS A 253 9.21 -7.94 -20.41
N PRO A 254 9.12 -7.69 -21.73
CA PRO A 254 8.22 -6.67 -22.25
C PRO A 254 6.80 -6.98 -21.74
N ILE A 255 6.12 -5.96 -21.24
CA ILE A 255 4.74 -6.06 -20.77
C ILE A 255 3.94 -6.63 -21.96
N PRO A 256 3.23 -7.76 -21.79
CA PRO A 256 2.37 -8.26 -22.86
C PRO A 256 1.44 -7.10 -23.24
N GLY A 257 1.42 -6.77 -24.54
CA GLY A 257 0.64 -5.64 -25.04
C GLY A 257 -0.83 -5.71 -24.59
N GLU A 258 -1.55 -4.58 -24.71
CA GLU A 258 -2.96 -4.45 -24.34
C GLU A 258 -3.76 -5.72 -24.68
N LYS A 259 -4.66 -6.11 -23.76
CA LYS A 259 -5.52 -7.29 -23.91
C LYS A 259 -6.08 -7.30 -25.33
N GLN A 260 -5.61 -8.25 -26.12
CA GLN A 260 -6.08 -8.40 -27.49
C GLN A 260 -7.60 -8.48 -27.46
N GLU A 261 -8.25 -7.68 -28.30
CA GLU A 261 -9.70 -7.80 -28.53
C GLU A 261 -10.04 -9.28 -28.75
N TRP A 262 -11.23 -9.71 -28.34
CA TRP A 262 -11.61 -11.10 -28.50
C TRP A 262 -11.68 -11.46 -29.99
N LEU A 263 -10.63 -12.10 -30.50
CA LEU A 263 -10.50 -12.52 -31.89
C LEU A 263 -10.89 -13.99 -32.02
N LEU A 264 -11.81 -14.30 -32.93
CA LEU A 264 -12.14 -15.65 -33.36
C LEU A 264 -11.65 -15.80 -34.80
N PHE A 265 -10.73 -16.75 -35.04
CA PHE A 265 -10.05 -16.94 -36.34
C PHE A 265 -9.32 -15.69 -36.89
N GLY A 266 -8.83 -14.81 -36.02
CA GLY A 266 -8.12 -13.59 -36.43
C GLY A 266 -9.01 -12.42 -36.85
N VAL A 267 -10.34 -12.54 -36.68
CA VAL A 267 -11.33 -11.47 -36.87
C VAL A 267 -12.06 -11.24 -35.55
N ASN A 268 -12.61 -10.04 -35.33
CA ASN A 268 -13.39 -9.72 -34.13
C ASN A 268 -14.50 -10.78 -33.91
N GLY A 269 -14.51 -11.43 -32.75
CA GLY A 269 -15.40 -12.55 -32.45
C GLY A 269 -16.89 -12.17 -32.47
N ILE A 270 -17.22 -10.92 -32.16
CA ILE A 270 -18.60 -10.40 -32.29
C ILE A 270 -19.01 -10.38 -33.76
N ALA A 271 -18.12 -9.97 -34.66
CA ALA A 271 -18.39 -9.96 -36.10
C ALA A 271 -18.65 -11.37 -36.63
N VAL A 272 -17.91 -12.37 -36.16
CA VAL A 272 -18.12 -13.78 -36.55
C VAL A 272 -19.47 -14.29 -36.04
N ILE A 273 -19.83 -14.03 -34.78
CA ILE A 273 -21.16 -14.38 -34.25
C ILE A 273 -22.27 -13.74 -35.08
N MET A 274 -22.16 -12.43 -35.36
CA MET A 274 -23.18 -11.72 -36.14
C MET A 274 -23.28 -12.26 -37.57
N ALA A 275 -22.16 -12.58 -38.21
CA ALA A 275 -22.16 -13.20 -39.53
C ALA A 275 -22.86 -14.57 -39.55
N ILE A 276 -22.65 -15.39 -38.51
CA ILE A 276 -23.35 -16.68 -38.37
C ILE A 276 -24.86 -16.44 -38.21
N ILE A 277 -25.26 -15.50 -37.33
CA ILE A 277 -26.68 -15.18 -37.11
C ILE A 277 -27.35 -14.70 -38.40
N TYR A 278 -26.74 -13.76 -39.11
CA TYR A 278 -27.26 -13.25 -40.38
C TYR A 278 -27.25 -14.31 -41.49
N GLY A 279 -26.23 -15.16 -41.53
CA GLY A 279 -26.15 -16.28 -42.47
C GLY A 279 -27.30 -17.28 -42.28
N ILE A 280 -27.58 -17.67 -41.03
CA ILE A 280 -28.72 -18.54 -40.70
C ILE A 280 -30.03 -17.87 -41.11
N LEU A 281 -30.24 -16.60 -40.75
CA LEU A 281 -31.45 -15.86 -41.12
C LEU A 281 -31.64 -15.77 -42.64
N PHE A 282 -30.56 -15.53 -43.40
CA PHE A 282 -30.60 -15.45 -44.85
C PHE A 282 -30.96 -16.80 -45.49
N VAL A 283 -30.35 -17.90 -45.02
CA VAL A 283 -30.65 -19.25 -45.51
C VAL A 283 -32.10 -19.62 -45.21
N VAL A 284 -32.58 -19.37 -43.98
CA VAL A 284 -33.98 -19.64 -43.61
C VAL A 284 -34.94 -18.81 -44.46
N SER A 285 -34.67 -17.51 -44.64
CA SER A 285 -35.50 -16.63 -45.48
C SER A 285 -35.53 -17.10 -46.93
N THR A 286 -34.38 -17.52 -47.48
CA THR A 286 -34.29 -18.04 -48.85
C THR A 286 -35.03 -19.37 -49.00
N ILE A 287 -34.90 -20.28 -48.03
CA ILE A 287 -35.65 -21.55 -48.02
C ILE A 287 -37.15 -21.26 -47.97
N LEU A 288 -37.61 -20.39 -47.07
CA LEU A 288 -39.02 -20.00 -46.99
C LEU A 288 -39.53 -19.36 -48.29
N PHE A 289 -38.72 -18.51 -48.93
CA PHE A 289 -39.03 -17.91 -50.22
C PHE A 289 -39.12 -18.95 -51.33
N VAL A 290 -38.17 -19.88 -51.43
CA VAL A 290 -38.20 -20.96 -52.43
C VAL A 290 -39.38 -21.90 -52.18
N LEU A 291 -39.68 -22.24 -50.93
CA LEU A 291 -40.86 -23.03 -50.58
C LEU A 291 -42.15 -22.29 -50.93
N TYR A 292 -42.21 -20.98 -50.70
CA TYR A 292 -43.34 -20.13 -51.09
C TYR A 292 -43.53 -20.10 -52.61
N TYR A 293 -42.46 -19.89 -53.38
CA TYR A 293 -42.51 -19.90 -54.85
C TYR A 293 -42.88 -21.26 -55.41
N LYS A 294 -42.32 -22.36 -54.88
CA LYS A 294 -42.71 -23.72 -55.28
C LYS A 294 -44.18 -23.99 -54.97
N TYR A 295 -44.66 -23.60 -53.79
CA TYR A 295 -46.06 -23.75 -53.42
C TYR A 295 -47.00 -22.96 -54.34
N PHE A 296 -46.60 -21.78 -54.80
CA PHE A 296 -47.40 -20.99 -55.74
C PHE A 296 -47.30 -21.48 -57.19
N ALA A 297 -46.12 -21.88 -57.65
CA ALA A 297 -45.94 -22.45 -58.99
C ALA A 297 -46.70 -23.78 -59.17
N ASP A 298 -46.71 -24.63 -58.14
CA ASP A 298 -47.50 -25.88 -58.11
C ASP A 298 -49.02 -25.61 -58.07
N LYS A 299 -49.42 -24.38 -57.72
CA LYS A 299 -50.83 -23.94 -57.73
C LYS A 299 -51.27 -23.42 -59.09
N ASP A 300 -50.36 -22.78 -59.84
CA ASP A 300 -50.63 -22.30 -61.21
C ASP A 300 -50.77 -23.48 -62.21
N ASP A 301 -50.10 -24.61 -61.98
CA ASP A 301 -50.27 -25.84 -62.79
C ASP A 301 -51.64 -26.54 -62.58
N ILE A 302 -52.37 -26.24 -61.49
CA ILE A 302 -53.69 -26.83 -61.19
C ILE A 302 -54.84 -26.04 -61.84
N GLU A 303 -54.61 -24.82 -62.35
CA GLU A 303 -55.66 -23.98 -62.95
C GLU A 303 -55.95 -24.23 -64.45
N MET A 304 -55.46 -25.34 -65.02
CA MET A 304 -55.80 -25.77 -66.40
C MET A 304 -56.56 -27.11 -66.52
N VAL A 305 -57.29 -27.55 -65.49
CA VAL A 305 -58.36 -28.57 -65.67
C VAL A 305 -59.72 -27.91 -65.56
N ASN A 306 -60.22 -27.50 -66.73
CA ASN A 306 -61.51 -26.87 -66.94
C ASN A 306 -62.65 -27.89 -66.70
N VAL A 307 -63.13 -28.01 -65.46
CA VAL A 307 -64.40 -28.71 -65.16
C VAL A 307 -65.45 -27.67 -64.77
N LYS A 308 -66.45 -27.56 -65.66
CA LYS A 308 -67.71 -26.85 -65.43
C LYS A 308 -68.46 -27.38 -64.19
N SER A 309 -69.27 -26.49 -63.64
CA SER A 309 -70.38 -26.68 -62.68
C SER A 309 -70.06 -26.74 -61.18
N GLU A 310 -70.68 -25.77 -60.48
CA GLU A 310 -71.16 -25.81 -59.09
C GLU A 310 -70.32 -26.55 -58.06
N ASN A 311 -69.23 -25.93 -57.58
CA ASN A 311 -68.70 -26.22 -56.23
C ASN A 311 -67.68 -25.17 -55.74
N ARG A 312 -67.82 -23.91 -56.16
CA ARG A 312 -66.87 -22.84 -55.82
C ARG A 312 -66.93 -22.42 -54.34
N GLN A 313 -67.95 -22.85 -53.60
CA GLN A 313 -68.10 -22.58 -52.16
C GLN A 313 -67.41 -23.63 -51.26
N ILE A 314 -67.05 -24.80 -51.81
CA ILE A 314 -66.47 -25.92 -51.03
C ILE A 314 -64.93 -25.92 -51.07
N LEU A 315 -64.30 -25.29 -52.06
CA LEU A 315 -62.83 -25.33 -52.24
C LEU A 315 -62.00 -24.35 -51.37
N ARG A 316 -62.62 -23.62 -50.43
CA ARG A 316 -61.88 -22.78 -49.45
C ARG A 316 -61.64 -23.47 -48.11
N SER A 317 -62.20 -24.65 -47.86
CA SER A 317 -62.09 -25.34 -46.56
C SER A 317 -60.90 -26.31 -46.45
N ILE A 318 -60.14 -26.55 -47.52
CA ILE A 318 -59.10 -27.57 -47.55
C ILE A 318 -57.72 -26.92 -47.37
N ASN A 319 -57.41 -26.56 -46.11
CA ASN A 319 -56.10 -26.68 -45.46
C ASN A 319 -56.06 -25.98 -44.08
N GLN A 320 -57.17 -26.00 -43.32
CA GLN A 320 -57.03 -25.89 -41.87
C GLN A 320 -56.50 -27.23 -41.38
N SER A 321 -55.31 -27.25 -40.78
CA SER A 321 -54.73 -28.49 -40.27
C SER A 321 -55.71 -29.13 -39.28
N TYR A 322 -55.79 -30.46 -39.26
CA TYR A 322 -56.57 -31.23 -38.28
C TYR A 322 -56.33 -30.77 -36.83
N PHE A 323 -55.13 -30.27 -36.57
CA PHE A 323 -54.75 -29.62 -35.31
C PHE A 323 -55.54 -28.33 -35.04
N HIS A 324 -55.69 -27.45 -36.03
CA HIS A 324 -56.52 -26.25 -35.90
C HIS A 324 -57.98 -26.58 -35.62
N GLU A 325 -58.56 -27.55 -36.34
CA GLU A 325 -59.94 -27.98 -36.11
C GLU A 325 -60.12 -28.57 -34.71
N LYS A 326 -59.15 -29.38 -34.23
CA LYS A 326 -59.12 -29.85 -32.85
C LYS A 326 -59.01 -28.73 -31.84
N LEU A 327 -58.15 -27.74 -32.07
CA LEU A 327 -58.03 -26.57 -31.18
C LEU A 327 -59.34 -25.77 -31.13
N CYS A 328 -59.97 -25.51 -32.28
CA CYS A 328 -61.28 -24.86 -32.33
C CYS A 328 -62.34 -25.66 -31.60
N THR A 329 -62.34 -26.98 -31.72
CA THR A 329 -63.29 -27.86 -31.02
C THR A 329 -63.05 -27.84 -29.51
N VAL A 330 -61.79 -27.90 -29.08
CA VAL A 330 -61.42 -27.90 -27.65
C VAL A 330 -61.69 -26.53 -27.01
N PHE A 331 -61.18 -25.44 -27.59
CA PHE A 331 -61.43 -24.08 -27.07
C PHE A 331 -62.88 -23.65 -27.24
N GLY A 332 -63.56 -24.10 -28.29
CA GLY A 332 -64.99 -23.89 -28.49
C GLY A 332 -65.82 -24.60 -27.43
N ASN A 333 -65.48 -25.85 -27.08
CA ASN A 333 -66.10 -26.57 -25.98
C ASN A 333 -65.80 -25.92 -24.63
N TYR A 334 -64.56 -25.51 -24.38
CA TYR A 334 -64.17 -24.80 -23.16
C TYR A 334 -64.90 -23.45 -23.01
N GLY A 335 -64.91 -22.63 -24.06
CA GLY A 335 -65.66 -21.38 -24.10
C GLY A 335 -67.16 -21.60 -23.92
N ARG A 336 -67.73 -22.68 -24.47
CA ARG A 336 -69.12 -23.06 -24.25
C ARG A 336 -69.40 -23.47 -22.80
N ILE A 337 -68.44 -24.09 -22.12
CA ILE A 337 -68.52 -24.36 -20.68
C ILE A 337 -68.48 -23.04 -19.90
N CYS A 338 -67.52 -22.16 -20.19
CA CYS A 338 -67.41 -20.85 -19.55
C CYS A 338 -68.66 -19.97 -19.74
N ALA A 339 -69.25 -19.95 -20.94
CA ALA A 339 -70.41 -19.11 -21.25
C ALA A 339 -71.76 -19.68 -20.75
N ARG A 340 -71.83 -20.96 -20.36
CA ARG A 340 -73.08 -21.57 -19.85
C ARG A 340 -73.34 -21.18 -18.40
N LYS A 341 -74.59 -20.85 -18.05
CA LYS A 341 -75.02 -20.76 -16.64
C LYS A 341 -75.02 -22.18 -16.01
N PRO A 342 -74.49 -22.41 -14.78
CA PRO A 342 -73.94 -21.46 -13.80
C PRO A 342 -72.42 -21.23 -13.86
N TYR A 343 -71.70 -21.89 -14.78
CA TYR A 343 -70.23 -21.88 -14.85
C TYR A 343 -69.61 -20.52 -15.20
N ASN A 344 -70.38 -19.60 -15.79
CA ASN A 344 -69.98 -18.21 -16.07
C ASN A 344 -69.42 -17.46 -14.86
N PHE A 345 -69.90 -17.77 -13.65
CA PHE A 345 -69.42 -17.14 -12.42
C PHE A 345 -68.50 -18.05 -11.60
N ILE A 346 -68.76 -19.37 -11.61
CA ILE A 346 -68.01 -20.34 -10.79
C ILE A 346 -66.55 -20.43 -11.23
N LEU A 347 -66.27 -20.51 -12.54
CA LEU A 347 -64.90 -20.69 -13.04
C LEU A 347 -63.99 -19.47 -12.75
N PRO A 348 -64.43 -18.21 -12.97
CA PRO A 348 -63.66 -17.04 -12.55
C PRO A 348 -63.42 -16.98 -11.04
N ILE A 349 -64.43 -17.31 -10.21
CA ILE A 349 -64.30 -17.31 -8.75
C ILE A 349 -63.25 -18.33 -8.30
N ILE A 350 -63.26 -19.55 -8.87
CA ILE A 350 -62.22 -20.55 -8.60
C ILE A 350 -60.84 -20.00 -8.97
N GLY A 351 -60.71 -19.33 -10.12
CA GLY A 351 -59.46 -18.68 -10.54
C GLY A 351 -58.98 -17.62 -9.55
N VAL A 352 -59.88 -16.77 -9.07
CA VAL A 352 -59.57 -15.75 -8.04
C VAL A 352 -59.16 -16.40 -6.73
N ILE A 353 -59.84 -17.46 -6.28
CA ILE A 353 -59.49 -18.19 -5.05
C ILE A 353 -58.09 -18.79 -5.17
N ILE A 354 -57.77 -19.45 -6.29
CA ILE A 354 -56.42 -19.99 -6.53
C ILE A 354 -55.38 -18.86 -6.53
N GLY A 355 -55.69 -17.73 -7.20
CA GLY A 355 -54.81 -16.55 -7.20
C GLY A 355 -54.53 -16.01 -5.80
N ILE A 356 -55.55 -15.91 -4.95
CA ILE A 356 -55.40 -15.48 -3.55
C ILE A 356 -54.54 -16.48 -2.76
N ILE A 357 -54.78 -17.79 -2.93
CA ILE A 357 -53.99 -18.84 -2.27
C ILE A 357 -52.51 -18.72 -2.64
N LEU A 358 -52.19 -18.50 -3.91
CA LEU A 358 -50.81 -18.32 -4.36
C LEU A 358 -50.21 -17.01 -3.83
N ALA A 359 -51.00 -15.93 -3.75
CA ALA A 359 -50.56 -14.63 -3.24
C ALA A 359 -50.24 -14.64 -1.74
N ILE A 360 -50.83 -15.55 -0.94
CA ILE A 360 -50.49 -15.70 0.50
C ILE A 360 -48.99 -15.99 0.69
N GLY A 361 -48.33 -16.63 -0.27
CA GLY A 361 -46.88 -16.89 -0.22
C GLY A 361 -46.02 -15.62 -0.09
N LEU A 362 -46.53 -14.46 -0.51
CA LEU A 362 -45.81 -13.17 -0.42
C LEU A 362 -45.56 -12.74 1.04
N VAL A 363 -46.30 -13.27 2.02
CA VAL A 363 -46.04 -13.00 3.45
C VAL A 363 -44.68 -13.53 3.91
N LYS A 364 -44.14 -14.54 3.21
CA LYS A 364 -42.81 -15.13 3.49
C LYS A 364 -41.72 -14.58 2.58
N PHE A 365 -42.02 -13.59 1.74
CA PHE A 365 -41.02 -12.99 0.87
C PHE A 365 -39.99 -12.21 1.70
N VAL A 366 -38.71 -12.52 1.48
CA VAL A 366 -37.57 -11.80 2.07
C VAL A 366 -36.80 -11.17 0.93
N ALA A 367 -36.63 -9.84 0.96
CA ALA A 367 -35.82 -9.13 -0.01
C ALA A 367 -34.34 -9.22 0.37
N LEU A 368 -33.47 -9.50 -0.60
CA LEU A 368 -32.02 -9.46 -0.43
C LEU A 368 -31.55 -8.02 -0.67
N THR A 369 -30.93 -7.41 0.34
CA THR A 369 -30.39 -6.04 0.26
C THR A 369 -28.85 -6.03 0.23
N ASN A 370 -28.20 -7.09 0.70
CA ASN A 370 -26.74 -7.18 0.71
C ASN A 370 -26.21 -7.30 -0.75
N PRO A 371 -25.37 -6.36 -1.21
CA PRO A 371 -24.88 -6.35 -2.59
C PRO A 371 -23.98 -7.54 -2.89
N ILE A 372 -23.23 -8.05 -1.92
CA ILE A 372 -22.34 -9.19 -2.14
C ILE A 372 -23.17 -10.44 -2.43
N GLU A 373 -24.34 -10.62 -1.80
CA GLU A 373 -25.26 -11.72 -2.13
C GLU A 373 -25.94 -11.53 -3.48
N LEU A 374 -26.21 -10.28 -3.87
CA LEU A 374 -26.85 -9.96 -5.15
C LEU A 374 -25.91 -10.16 -6.35
N TRP A 375 -24.62 -9.85 -6.20
CA TRP A 375 -23.66 -9.76 -7.30
C TRP A 375 -22.65 -10.91 -7.35
N SER A 376 -22.64 -11.82 -6.37
CA SER A 376 -21.73 -12.96 -6.37
C SER A 376 -22.40 -14.24 -5.90
N THR A 377 -22.18 -15.33 -6.64
CA THR A 377 -22.67 -16.65 -6.23
C THR A 377 -21.76 -17.24 -5.16
N GLU A 378 -22.33 -17.99 -4.22
CA GLU A 378 -21.58 -18.64 -3.13
C GLU A 378 -20.48 -19.60 -3.62
N SER A 379 -20.71 -20.24 -4.78
CA SER A 379 -19.76 -21.16 -5.41
C SER A 379 -18.68 -20.47 -6.25
N SER A 380 -18.74 -19.14 -6.38
CA SER A 380 -17.72 -18.40 -7.11
C SER A 380 -16.37 -18.48 -6.39
N ARG A 381 -15.28 -18.53 -7.16
CA ARG A 381 -13.91 -18.55 -6.61
C ARG A 381 -13.66 -17.40 -5.64
N ALA A 382 -14.12 -16.20 -5.99
CA ALA A 382 -13.99 -15.01 -5.15
C ALA A 382 -14.69 -15.16 -3.80
N ARG A 383 -15.88 -15.80 -3.75
CA ARG A 383 -16.57 -16.07 -2.48
C ARG A 383 -15.84 -17.11 -1.62
N ILE A 384 -15.26 -18.14 -2.24
CA ILE A 384 -14.47 -19.14 -1.51
C ILE A 384 -13.21 -18.50 -0.91
N GLU A 385 -12.50 -17.68 -1.70
CA GLU A 385 -11.31 -16.97 -1.24
C GLU A 385 -11.65 -15.95 -0.14
N LYS A 386 -12.75 -15.20 -0.28
CA LYS A 386 -13.24 -14.31 0.78
C LYS A 386 -13.59 -15.06 2.06
N LYS A 387 -14.31 -16.18 1.96
CA LYS A 387 -14.69 -16.99 3.13
C LYS A 387 -13.45 -17.52 3.86
N PHE A 388 -12.47 -18.03 3.11
CA PHE A 388 -11.19 -18.45 3.67
C PHE A 388 -10.48 -17.28 4.37
N PHE A 389 -10.46 -16.08 3.76
CA PHE A 389 -9.85 -14.91 4.38
C PHE A 389 -10.55 -14.52 5.68
N ASP A 390 -11.87 -14.37 5.67
CA ASP A 390 -12.66 -13.93 6.83
C ASP A 390 -12.53 -14.91 8.02
N GLU A 391 -12.46 -16.22 7.75
CA GLU A 391 -12.31 -17.26 8.78
C GLU A 391 -10.91 -17.29 9.41
N ASN A 392 -9.85 -16.95 8.66
CA ASN A 392 -8.47 -17.03 9.14
C ASN A 392 -7.91 -15.69 9.66
N PHE A 393 -8.40 -14.58 9.13
CA PHE A 393 -7.85 -13.24 9.39
C PHE A 393 -8.86 -12.25 9.99
N ASN A 394 -10.09 -12.71 10.27
CA ASN A 394 -11.27 -11.87 10.50
C ASN A 394 -11.67 -11.11 9.22
N PRO A 395 -12.94 -10.67 9.13
CA PRO A 395 -13.40 -9.90 7.98
C PRO A 395 -12.65 -8.58 7.89
N PHE A 396 -12.50 -8.10 6.65
CA PHE A 396 -11.94 -6.77 6.38
C PHE A 396 -12.76 -5.70 7.12
N PHE A 397 -12.07 -4.72 7.70
CA PHE A 397 -12.69 -3.63 8.47
C PHE A 397 -13.64 -2.79 7.62
N ARG A 398 -14.58 -2.13 8.28
CA ARG A 398 -15.50 -1.18 7.64
C ARG A 398 -14.80 0.17 7.55
N VAL A 399 -15.03 0.89 6.44
CA VAL A 399 -14.25 2.10 6.12
C VAL A 399 -15.18 3.30 6.02
N GLU A 400 -14.81 4.38 6.69
CA GLU A 400 -15.53 5.64 6.67
C GLU A 400 -14.58 6.73 6.22
N ASN A 401 -14.84 7.28 5.03
CA ASN A 401 -13.98 8.25 4.39
C ASN A 401 -14.65 9.62 4.36
N ILE A 402 -13.86 10.65 4.62
CA ILE A 402 -14.22 12.04 4.38
C ILE A 402 -13.10 12.66 3.56
N VAL A 403 -13.44 13.20 2.40
CA VAL A 403 -12.54 13.97 1.55
C VAL A 403 -12.92 15.43 1.68
N LEU A 404 -12.01 16.23 2.22
CA LEU A 404 -12.18 17.67 2.40
C LEU A 404 -11.49 18.39 1.24
N THR A 405 -12.21 19.30 0.58
CA THR A 405 -11.68 20.14 -0.49
C THR A 405 -12.03 21.60 -0.20
N PRO A 406 -11.07 22.54 -0.24
CA PRO A 406 -11.38 23.95 -0.07
C PRO A 406 -12.11 24.49 -1.31
N LYS A 407 -13.19 25.25 -1.09
CA LYS A 407 -14.00 25.89 -2.15
C LYS A 407 -13.18 26.89 -2.98
N TYR A 408 -12.24 27.57 -2.33
CA TYR A 408 -11.31 28.49 -2.98
C TYR A 408 -9.93 27.82 -3.12
N GLN A 409 -9.62 27.36 -4.33
CA GLN A 409 -8.35 26.69 -4.63
C GLN A 409 -7.21 27.68 -4.91
N THR A 410 -7.02 28.69 -4.06
CA THR A 410 -5.87 29.59 -4.21
C THR A 410 -4.63 28.91 -3.63
N THR A 411 -3.66 28.57 -4.48
CA THR A 411 -2.32 28.19 -4.01
C THR A 411 -1.66 29.39 -3.35
N PHE A 412 -0.89 29.14 -2.29
CA PHE A 412 -0.16 30.20 -1.60
C PHE A 412 1.32 29.86 -1.50
N ARG A 413 2.16 30.89 -1.51
CA ARG A 413 3.62 30.73 -1.40
C ARG A 413 4.09 31.18 -0.02
N LYS A 414 4.80 30.30 0.67
CA LYS A 414 5.48 30.62 1.94
C LYS A 414 6.86 29.96 1.94
N ASP A 415 7.89 30.74 2.25
CA ASP A 415 9.30 30.34 2.22
C ASP A 415 9.79 29.79 0.86
N GLY A 416 9.30 30.37 -0.24
CA GLY A 416 9.72 30.02 -1.61
C GLY A 416 9.12 28.72 -2.18
N ILE A 417 8.23 28.04 -1.46
CA ILE A 417 7.52 26.82 -1.89
C ILE A 417 6.02 27.13 -2.03
N GLU A 418 5.39 26.54 -3.06
CA GLU A 418 3.96 26.66 -3.35
C GLU A 418 3.18 25.54 -2.68
N TYR A 419 2.23 25.92 -1.81
CA TYR A 419 1.38 25.02 -1.06
C TYR A 419 -0.03 24.97 -1.62
N GLY A 420 -0.63 23.77 -1.56
CA GLY A 420 -2.04 23.57 -1.87
C GLY A 420 -2.98 24.34 -0.94
N PRO A 421 -4.21 24.63 -1.40
CA PRO A 421 -5.19 25.46 -0.68
C PRO A 421 -5.61 24.88 0.67
N ILE A 422 -5.41 23.58 0.89
CA ILE A 422 -5.81 22.89 2.11
C ILE A 422 -4.93 23.18 3.33
N MET A 423 -3.76 23.78 3.10
CA MET A 423 -2.78 24.12 4.15
C MET A 423 -3.13 25.43 4.90
N ASN A 424 -4.29 26.03 4.61
CA ASN A 424 -4.77 27.32 5.15
C ASN A 424 -6.10 27.18 5.94
N ILE A 425 -6.48 25.98 6.36
CA ILE A 425 -7.75 25.75 7.07
C ILE A 425 -7.56 25.90 8.59
N THR A 426 -8.24 26.87 9.19
CA THR A 426 -8.40 27.03 10.64
C THR A 426 -9.73 26.41 11.09
N ILE A 427 -9.69 25.53 12.08
CA ILE A 427 -10.88 24.80 12.59
C ILE A 427 -11.36 25.48 13.89
N GLU A 428 -12.62 25.95 13.90
CA GLU A 428 -13.32 26.38 15.12
C GLU A 428 -14.07 25.22 15.78
N ASP A 429 -14.23 25.31 17.10
CA ASP A 429 -14.68 24.23 17.99
C ASP A 429 -16.17 24.39 18.30
N ASP A 430 -16.94 23.31 18.17
CA ASP A 430 -18.30 23.21 18.68
C ASP A 430 -18.34 22.17 19.80
N ASN A 431 -18.69 22.67 20.98
CA ASN A 431 -18.78 21.96 22.24
C ASN A 431 -19.94 20.96 22.21
N GLY A 432 -19.67 19.66 22.39
CA GLY A 432 -20.71 18.65 22.62
C GLY A 432 -20.17 17.23 22.79
N THR A 433 -20.33 16.67 24.00
CA THR A 433 -20.28 15.22 24.31
C THR A 433 -21.48 14.49 23.65
N GLU A 434 -21.55 13.17 23.37
CA GLU A 434 -20.79 11.97 23.73
C GLU A 434 -21.15 10.81 22.74
N LEU A 435 -20.17 10.02 22.30
CA LEU A 435 -20.28 8.61 21.88
C LEU A 435 -18.84 8.09 21.70
N ARG A 436 -18.42 7.07 22.46
CA ARG A 436 -17.05 6.55 22.41
C ARG A 436 -16.89 5.65 21.19
N ILE A 437 -16.34 6.23 20.13
CA ILE A 437 -15.92 5.51 18.93
C ILE A 437 -14.92 4.38 19.24
N GLU A 438 -14.22 4.51 20.37
CA GLU A 438 -13.24 3.57 20.94
C GLU A 438 -13.79 2.15 21.14
N ASP A 439 -15.10 1.98 21.34
CA ASP A 439 -15.71 0.65 21.58
C ASP A 439 -15.97 -0.14 20.28
N ILE A 440 -16.02 0.54 19.13
CA ILE A 440 -16.39 -0.05 17.83
C ILE A 440 -15.29 0.04 16.79
N CYS A 441 -14.31 0.91 16.99
CA CYS A 441 -13.26 1.16 16.01
C CYS A 441 -12.20 0.06 16.01
N TYR A 442 -11.53 -0.08 14.87
CA TYR A 442 -10.38 -0.94 14.76
C TYR A 442 -9.15 -0.28 15.41
N SER A 443 -8.52 -0.98 16.35
CA SER A 443 -7.30 -0.54 17.04
C SER A 443 -6.19 -1.55 16.76
N PRO A 444 -5.22 -1.23 15.89
CA PRO A 444 -4.16 -2.18 15.51
C PRO A 444 -3.18 -2.44 16.64
N MET A 445 -3.01 -1.47 17.55
CA MET A 445 -2.26 -1.60 18.79
C MET A 445 -3.23 -1.87 19.94
N GLU A 446 -2.83 -2.64 20.95
CA GLU A 446 -3.62 -2.88 22.17
C GLU A 446 -3.66 -1.65 23.11
N ASN A 447 -3.78 -0.45 22.54
CA ASN A 447 -3.86 0.82 23.26
C ASN A 447 -5.27 1.42 23.26
N ASN A 448 -6.26 0.73 22.66
CA ASN A 448 -7.64 1.18 22.47
C ASN A 448 -7.74 2.54 21.76
N VAL A 449 -6.78 2.85 20.88
CA VAL A 449 -6.80 4.07 20.07
C VAL A 449 -7.21 3.72 18.65
N CYS A 450 -8.32 4.29 18.21
CA CYS A 450 -8.84 4.06 16.87
C CYS A 450 -7.82 4.39 15.79
N MET A 451 -7.74 3.50 14.80
CA MET A 451 -7.00 3.78 13.58
C MET A 451 -7.73 4.84 12.77
N VAL A 452 -7.18 6.05 12.84
CA VAL A 452 -7.62 7.21 12.06
C VAL A 452 -6.44 7.67 11.22
N GLN A 453 -6.61 7.62 9.90
CA GLN A 453 -5.59 8.00 8.93
C GLN A 453 -5.98 9.36 8.33
N SER A 454 -5.22 10.39 8.70
CA SER A 454 -5.39 11.76 8.21
C SER A 454 -4.11 12.55 8.43
N ALA A 455 -3.89 13.63 7.67
CA ALA A 455 -2.72 14.49 7.87
C ALA A 455 -2.66 15.10 9.29
N LEU A 456 -3.82 15.22 9.96
CA LEU A 456 -3.89 15.66 11.37
C LEU A 456 -3.18 14.71 12.34
N GLY A 457 -3.07 13.42 11.97
CA GLY A 457 -2.37 12.43 12.78
C GLY A 457 -0.86 12.69 12.90
N TRP A 458 -0.25 13.38 11.92
CA TRP A 458 1.14 13.87 12.02
C TRP A 458 1.34 14.88 13.15
N PHE A 459 0.25 15.48 13.65
CA PHE A 459 0.23 16.43 14.75
C PHE A 459 -0.39 15.82 16.03
N GLN A 460 -0.47 14.49 16.11
CA GLN A 460 -1.12 13.74 17.19
C GLN A 460 -2.58 14.17 17.42
N ASN A 461 -3.26 14.70 16.40
CA ASN A 461 -4.60 15.30 16.51
C ASN A 461 -4.67 16.44 17.55
N GLN A 462 -3.55 17.11 17.85
CA GLN A 462 -3.50 18.21 18.82
C GLN A 462 -3.57 19.56 18.13
N ARG A 463 -4.63 20.32 18.41
CA ARG A 463 -4.81 21.69 17.88
C ARG A 463 -3.60 22.60 18.15
N LYS A 464 -3.03 22.55 19.37
CA LYS A 464 -1.85 23.35 19.75
C LYS A 464 -0.63 23.12 18.87
N ALA A 465 -0.51 21.92 18.28
CA ALA A 465 0.57 21.58 17.37
C ALA A 465 0.40 22.21 15.98
N LEU A 466 -0.84 22.42 15.53
CA LEU A 466 -1.18 23.11 14.29
C LEU A 466 -1.10 24.64 14.41
N GLU A 467 -1.38 25.19 15.60
CA GLU A 467 -1.31 26.64 15.88
C GLU A 467 0.13 27.16 16.03
N ASN A 468 1.12 26.27 16.11
CA ASN A 468 2.53 26.65 16.17
C ASN A 468 3.01 27.16 14.80
N GLU A 469 3.77 28.26 14.78
CA GLU A 469 4.34 28.84 13.55
C GLU A 469 5.18 27.83 12.74
N ASN A 470 5.71 26.79 13.40
CA ASN A 470 6.51 25.73 12.79
C ASN A 470 5.71 24.56 12.20
N TYR A 471 4.36 24.59 12.17
CA TYR A 471 3.55 23.46 11.70
C TYR A 471 3.93 23.01 10.27
N LEU A 472 4.26 23.94 9.37
CA LEU A 472 4.70 23.64 8.01
C LEU A 472 6.02 22.86 7.96
N LYS A 473 6.93 23.10 8.91
CA LYS A 473 8.19 22.37 9.01
C LYS A 473 7.94 20.93 9.47
N THR A 474 7.08 20.75 10.46
CA THR A 474 6.64 19.42 10.91
C THR A 474 5.95 18.67 9.78
N PHE A 475 5.03 19.33 9.06
CA PHE A 475 4.35 18.76 7.90
C PHE A 475 5.32 18.30 6.82
N ARG A 476 6.29 19.15 6.45
CA ARG A 476 7.36 18.80 5.50
C ARG A 476 8.14 17.57 5.95
N THR A 477 8.53 17.57 7.22
CA THR A 477 9.31 16.50 7.83
C THR A 477 8.55 15.16 7.81
N CYS A 478 7.24 15.16 8.13
CA CYS A 478 6.43 13.95 8.16
C CYS A 478 6.05 13.42 6.77
N ILE A 479 5.85 14.30 5.77
CA ILE A 479 5.73 13.86 4.38
C ILE A 479 7.02 13.20 3.89
N SER A 480 8.15 13.82 4.19
CA SER A 480 9.46 13.30 3.78
C SER A 480 9.80 11.99 4.51
N ASN A 481 9.50 11.87 5.81
CA ASN A 481 9.74 10.70 6.64
C ASN A 481 8.59 10.40 7.63
N PRO A 482 7.61 9.56 7.22
CA PRO A 482 6.46 9.19 8.06
C PRO A 482 6.79 8.42 9.35
N PHE A 483 8.03 7.93 9.49
CA PHE A 483 8.47 7.13 10.64
C PHE A 483 9.32 7.92 11.63
N GLN A 484 9.45 9.23 11.45
CA GLN A 484 10.26 10.03 12.36
C GLN A 484 9.65 10.05 13.76
N ILE A 485 10.40 9.54 14.73
CA ILE A 485 10.05 9.56 16.16
C ILE A 485 10.96 10.58 16.83
N SER A 486 10.38 11.61 17.44
CA SER A 486 11.12 12.61 18.21
C SER A 486 10.87 12.42 19.71
N SER A 487 11.93 12.49 20.52
CA SER A 487 11.86 12.40 21.98
C SER A 487 11.58 13.75 22.67
N SER A 488 11.72 14.87 21.94
CA SER A 488 11.52 16.24 22.44
C SER A 488 10.52 17.06 21.60
N GLY A 489 9.97 16.47 20.54
CA GLY A 489 9.00 17.09 19.63
C GLY A 489 7.88 16.13 19.22
N ILE A 490 7.09 16.55 18.24
CA ILE A 490 5.96 15.79 17.70
C ILE A 490 6.49 14.60 16.87
N SER A 491 5.95 13.40 17.13
CA SER A 491 6.22 12.20 16.33
C SER A 491 5.47 12.29 14.99
N CYS A 492 5.99 11.74 13.90
CA CYS A 492 5.21 11.64 12.66
C CYS A 492 4.25 10.44 12.66
N LEU A 493 4.28 9.63 13.71
CA LEU A 493 3.31 8.56 13.91
C LEU A 493 1.97 9.12 14.38
N ALA A 494 0.90 8.49 13.90
CA ALA A 494 -0.44 8.73 14.38
C ALA A 494 -0.58 8.39 15.88
N PRO A 495 -1.60 8.91 16.58
CA PRO A 495 -1.89 8.53 17.96
C PRO A 495 -2.03 7.01 18.18
N TYR A 496 -2.53 6.27 17.19
CA TYR A 496 -2.65 4.81 17.27
C TYR A 496 -1.30 4.07 17.17
N GLY A 497 -0.20 4.77 16.90
CA GLY A 497 1.16 4.22 16.89
C GLY A 497 1.67 3.77 15.51
N GLY A 498 0.88 3.90 14.44
CA GLY A 498 1.32 3.60 13.08
C GLY A 498 1.68 4.83 12.25
N PRO A 499 2.45 4.64 11.15
CA PRO A 499 2.76 5.72 10.22
C PRO A 499 1.53 6.10 9.39
N ILE A 500 1.43 7.37 9.01
CA ILE A 500 0.46 7.84 8.03
C ILE A 500 1.21 8.20 6.77
N PHE A 501 0.98 7.44 5.69
CA PHE A 501 1.60 7.72 4.41
C PHE A 501 0.93 8.91 3.70
N PRO A 502 1.70 9.78 3.03
CA PRO A 502 1.15 10.94 2.34
C PRO A 502 0.06 10.59 1.33
N HIS A 503 0.20 9.46 0.60
CA HIS A 503 -0.78 9.03 -0.40
C HIS A 503 -2.11 8.52 0.18
N ILE A 504 -2.20 8.30 1.49
CA ILE A 504 -3.44 7.91 2.18
C ILE A 504 -4.13 9.14 2.77
N ALA A 505 -3.36 10.15 3.21
CA ALA A 505 -3.88 11.34 3.88
C ALA A 505 -4.12 12.54 2.94
N LEU A 506 -3.45 12.59 1.80
CA LEU A 506 -3.51 13.68 0.83
C LEU A 506 -4.06 13.16 -0.50
N ALA A 507 -4.76 14.02 -1.23
CA ALA A 507 -5.37 13.71 -2.51
C ALA A 507 -5.25 14.88 -3.50
N ASP A 508 -5.43 14.57 -4.79
CA ASP A 508 -5.39 15.53 -5.92
C ASP A 508 -4.05 16.28 -6.01
N TYR A 509 -3.00 15.54 -6.36
CA TYR A 509 -1.63 16.01 -6.64
C TYR A 509 -1.03 15.26 -7.83
N ASP A 510 -0.06 15.89 -8.50
CA ASP A 510 0.63 15.29 -9.66
C ASP A 510 1.85 14.47 -9.21
N GLY A 511 1.91 13.20 -9.62
CA GLY A 511 3.07 12.34 -9.39
C GLY A 511 3.38 12.10 -7.91
N GLN A 512 4.45 12.72 -7.41
CA GLN A 512 4.92 12.61 -6.02
C GLN A 512 4.94 13.97 -5.30
N ASP A 513 4.35 15.02 -5.89
CA ASP A 513 4.34 16.39 -5.35
C ASP A 513 3.26 16.56 -4.27
N TYR A 514 3.41 15.86 -3.14
CA TYR A 514 2.43 15.85 -2.04
C TYR A 514 2.14 17.25 -1.46
N TYR A 515 3.05 18.22 -1.59
CA TYR A 515 2.89 19.59 -1.10
C TYR A 515 1.83 20.40 -1.86
N LYS A 516 1.51 19.99 -3.10
CA LYS A 516 0.52 20.62 -3.97
C LYS A 516 -0.87 20.00 -3.86
N ALA A 517 -1.06 19.05 -2.93
CA ALA A 517 -2.33 18.38 -2.71
C ALA A 517 -3.47 19.37 -2.51
N LYS A 518 -4.58 19.16 -3.23
CA LYS A 518 -5.76 20.03 -3.17
C LYS A 518 -6.85 19.49 -2.25
N ALA A 519 -6.77 18.21 -1.85
CA ALA A 519 -7.74 17.58 -0.98
C ALA A 519 -7.06 16.79 0.16
N LEU A 520 -7.76 16.68 1.29
CA LEU A 520 -7.38 15.87 2.44
C LEU A 520 -8.32 14.69 2.53
N ALA A 521 -7.74 13.51 2.72
CA ALA A 521 -8.48 12.31 3.04
C ALA A 521 -8.39 12.04 4.54
N PHE A 522 -9.55 11.82 5.14
CA PHE A 522 -9.72 11.32 6.48
C PHE A 522 -10.36 9.95 6.38
N THR A 523 -9.67 8.93 6.87
CA THR A 523 -10.18 7.56 6.90
C THR A 523 -10.25 7.10 8.34
N LEU A 524 -11.45 6.75 8.76
CA LEU A 524 -11.71 5.98 9.97
C LEU A 524 -11.94 4.52 9.56
N THR A 525 -11.61 3.62 10.48
CA THR A 525 -11.89 2.19 10.31
C THR A 525 -12.63 1.63 11.53
N LEU A 526 -13.75 0.96 11.27
CA LEU A 526 -14.52 0.22 12.27
C LEU A 526 -14.31 -1.28 12.18
N ASN A 527 -14.47 -1.98 13.31
CA ASN A 527 -14.44 -3.44 13.31
C ASN A 527 -15.64 -3.99 12.51
N ASN A 528 -15.39 -5.04 11.74
CA ASN A 528 -16.41 -5.77 10.99
C ASN A 528 -16.62 -7.16 11.61
N ALA A 529 -17.82 -7.70 11.45
CA ALA A 529 -18.17 -9.05 11.88
C ALA A 529 -18.47 -9.97 10.69
N ILE A 530 -18.32 -11.29 10.89
CA ILE A 530 -18.58 -12.31 9.87
C ILE A 530 -20.08 -12.42 9.60
N ASP A 531 -20.91 -12.40 10.65
CA ASP A 531 -22.36 -12.31 10.53
C ASP A 531 -22.78 -10.84 10.56
N ASP A 532 -23.52 -10.41 9.54
CA ASP A 532 -24.04 -9.05 9.40
C ASP A 532 -24.88 -8.61 10.62
N LYS A 533 -25.47 -9.57 11.35
CA LYS A 533 -26.25 -9.29 12.58
C LYS A 533 -25.42 -8.75 13.74
N ASP A 534 -24.12 -9.03 13.76
CA ASP A 534 -23.24 -8.57 14.83
C ASP A 534 -22.75 -7.12 14.58
N ASN A 535 -22.94 -6.61 13.36
CA ASN A 535 -22.57 -5.25 12.96
C ASN A 535 -23.61 -4.16 13.36
N VAL A 536 -24.63 -4.48 14.17
CA VAL A 536 -25.75 -3.57 14.49
C VAL A 536 -25.29 -2.25 15.10
N ASN A 537 -24.27 -2.26 15.96
CA ASN A 537 -23.76 -1.04 16.60
C ASN A 537 -22.98 -0.16 15.61
N ALA A 538 -22.13 -0.77 14.76
CA ALA A 538 -21.43 -0.07 13.69
C ALA A 538 -22.43 0.58 12.73
N LEU A 539 -23.44 -0.15 12.27
CA LEU A 539 -24.50 0.38 11.39
C LEU A 539 -25.24 1.56 12.02
N LYS A 540 -25.58 1.51 13.31
CA LYS A 540 -26.23 2.63 14.02
C LYS A 540 -25.33 3.87 14.07
N TRP A 541 -24.05 3.67 14.35
CA TRP A 541 -23.07 4.75 14.38
C TRP A 541 -22.88 5.37 13.00
N GLU A 542 -22.68 4.55 11.96
CA GLU A 542 -22.54 4.97 10.57
C GLU A 542 -23.74 5.79 10.09
N LYS A 543 -24.95 5.41 10.49
CA LYS A 543 -26.16 6.19 10.17
C LYS A 543 -26.11 7.59 10.77
N LYS A 544 -25.68 7.71 12.03
CA LYS A 544 -25.53 9.00 12.71
C LYS A 544 -24.40 9.84 12.11
N PHE A 545 -23.31 9.19 11.73
CA PHE A 545 -22.21 9.79 11.00
C PHE A 545 -22.68 10.43 9.68
N LEU A 546 -23.45 9.69 8.87
CA LEU A 546 -24.04 10.22 7.64
C LEU A 546 -25.03 11.36 7.92
N GLU A 547 -25.93 11.21 8.91
CA GLU A 547 -26.89 12.27 9.29
C GLU A 547 -26.22 13.59 9.70
N LEU A 548 -25.03 13.51 10.31
CA LEU A 548 -24.23 14.68 10.69
C LEU A 548 -23.58 15.32 9.46
N LEU A 549 -22.94 14.53 8.61
CA LEU A 549 -22.24 15.02 7.41
C LEU A 549 -23.19 15.57 6.35
N PHE A 550 -24.41 15.01 6.22
CA PHE A 550 -25.44 15.59 5.34
C PHE A 550 -25.90 16.99 5.77
N LYS A 551 -25.76 17.34 7.04
CA LYS A 551 -26.12 18.66 7.59
C LYS A 551 -24.92 19.61 7.66
N PHE A 552 -23.73 19.12 7.38
CA PHE A 552 -22.52 19.93 7.38
C PHE A 552 -22.53 20.83 6.15
N ASP A 553 -22.60 22.14 6.37
CA ASP A 553 -22.45 23.16 5.36
C ASP A 553 -21.47 24.21 5.89
N ASP A 554 -20.37 24.40 5.17
CA ASP A 554 -19.31 25.33 5.53
C ASP A 554 -19.00 26.26 4.36
N SER A 555 -18.68 27.52 4.65
CA SER A 555 -18.44 28.53 3.60
C SER A 555 -17.08 28.40 2.91
N ILE A 556 -16.16 27.62 3.48
CA ILE A 556 -14.75 27.50 3.10
C ILE A 556 -14.45 26.10 2.54
N ILE A 557 -15.11 25.05 3.05
CA ILE A 557 -14.82 23.64 2.75
C ILE A 557 -16.02 22.97 2.10
N ASP A 558 -15.76 22.23 1.02
CA ASP A 558 -16.63 21.20 0.49
C ASP A 558 -16.19 19.83 1.00
N ILE A 559 -17.18 19.00 1.33
CA ILE A 559 -16.96 17.63 1.81
C ILE A 559 -17.56 16.63 0.84
N ALA A 560 -16.81 15.56 0.57
CA ALA A 560 -17.35 14.33 0.01
C ALA A 560 -17.13 13.23 1.05
N PHE A 561 -18.11 12.39 1.28
CA PHE A 561 -18.03 11.38 2.32
C PHE A 561 -18.59 10.04 1.87
N TYR A 562 -18.10 8.99 2.51
CA TYR A 562 -18.46 7.61 2.29
C TYR A 562 -18.54 6.89 3.63
N SER A 563 -19.52 6.03 3.77
CA SER A 563 -19.61 5.05 4.84
C SER A 563 -20.01 3.72 4.23
N GLU A 564 -19.57 2.61 4.82
CA GLU A 564 -19.80 1.28 4.26
C GLU A 564 -21.29 0.96 4.00
N ARG A 565 -22.20 1.40 4.89
CA ARG A 565 -23.66 1.25 4.68
C ARG A 565 -24.27 2.13 3.58
N SER A 566 -23.58 3.18 3.14
CA SER A 566 -24.16 4.23 2.29
C SER A 566 -24.65 3.69 0.94
N ILE A 567 -23.98 2.67 0.40
CA ILE A 567 -24.38 2.02 -0.86
C ILE A 567 -25.73 1.32 -0.71
N GLU A 568 -25.92 0.58 0.38
CA GLU A 568 -27.18 -0.13 0.66
C GLU A 568 -28.33 0.85 0.87
N ASP A 569 -28.10 1.89 1.66
CA ASP A 569 -29.09 2.93 1.94
C ASP A 569 -29.54 3.67 0.65
N GLU A 570 -28.60 3.98 -0.26
CA GLU A 570 -28.92 4.66 -1.52
C GLU A 570 -29.67 3.76 -2.51
N LEU A 571 -29.36 2.45 -2.56
CA LEU A 571 -30.12 1.49 -3.36
C LEU A 571 -31.57 1.39 -2.88
N ASP A 572 -31.77 1.32 -1.57
CA ASP A 572 -33.11 1.28 -0.96
C ASP A 572 -33.89 2.58 -1.18
N ARG A 573 -33.22 3.73 -1.11
CA ARG A 573 -33.83 5.04 -1.39
C ARG A 573 -34.32 5.14 -2.84
N LEU A 574 -33.50 4.71 -3.81
CA LEU A 574 -33.85 4.69 -5.23
C LEU A 574 -35.04 3.76 -5.51
N SER A 575 -35.06 2.58 -4.89
CA SER A 575 -36.17 1.63 -4.99
C SER A 575 -37.47 2.25 -4.50
N ASN A 576 -37.45 2.94 -3.35
CA ASN A 576 -38.63 3.60 -2.79
C ASN A 576 -39.12 4.79 -3.61
N SER A 577 -38.21 5.60 -4.15
CA SER A 577 -38.57 6.79 -4.94
C SER A 577 -39.34 6.44 -6.22
N ASN A 578 -39.08 5.27 -6.82
CA ASN A 578 -39.67 4.88 -8.10
C ASN A 578 -41.04 4.18 -7.99
N LYS A 579 -41.45 3.73 -6.79
CA LYS A 579 -42.71 3.00 -6.57
C LYS A 579 -43.93 3.80 -7.05
N PHE A 580 -43.96 5.10 -6.79
CA PHE A 580 -45.08 5.96 -7.17
C PHE A 580 -45.21 6.13 -8.69
N THR A 581 -44.09 6.36 -9.39
CA THR A 581 -44.05 6.47 -10.85
C THR A 581 -44.56 5.18 -11.51
N ILE A 582 -44.17 4.02 -10.98
CA ILE A 582 -44.64 2.72 -11.46
C ILE A 582 -46.16 2.59 -11.25
N ALA A 583 -46.69 2.99 -10.09
CA ALA A 583 -48.13 2.95 -9.82
C ALA A 583 -48.94 3.81 -10.81
N ILE A 584 -48.47 5.02 -11.13
CA ILE A 584 -49.10 5.88 -12.14
C ILE A 584 -49.08 5.22 -13.51
N SER A 585 -47.96 4.60 -13.91
CA SER A 585 -47.86 3.88 -15.18
C SER A 585 -48.95 2.81 -15.30
N TYR A 586 -49.18 2.01 -14.24
CA TYR A 586 -50.27 1.03 -14.21
C TYR A 586 -51.67 1.65 -14.31
N ILE A 587 -51.91 2.78 -13.66
CA ILE A 587 -53.19 3.50 -13.74
C ILE A 587 -53.45 3.99 -15.17
N VAL A 588 -52.44 4.58 -15.82
CA VAL A 588 -52.56 5.06 -17.22
C VAL A 588 -52.78 3.89 -18.17
N MET A 589 -52.06 2.78 -18.01
CA MET A 589 -52.27 1.56 -18.79
C MET A 589 -53.72 1.03 -18.63
N PHE A 590 -54.24 1.04 -17.41
CA PHE A 590 -55.62 0.64 -17.14
C PHE A 590 -56.64 1.55 -17.84
N PHE A 591 -56.48 2.87 -17.74
CA PHE A 591 -57.34 3.82 -18.46
C PHE A 591 -57.29 3.63 -19.97
N TYR A 592 -56.09 3.45 -20.53
CA TYR A 592 -55.90 3.19 -21.95
C TYR A 592 -56.67 1.95 -22.41
N ILE A 593 -56.55 0.83 -21.67
CA ILE A 593 -57.24 -0.42 -22.01
C ILE A 593 -58.76 -0.25 -21.91
N ALA A 594 -59.24 0.38 -20.83
CA ALA A 594 -60.67 0.59 -20.61
C ALA A 594 -61.31 1.46 -21.70
N ILE A 595 -60.60 2.51 -22.15
CA ILE A 595 -61.05 3.37 -23.26
C ILE A 595 -60.96 2.61 -24.59
N SER A 596 -59.86 1.91 -24.86
CA SER A 596 -59.65 1.26 -26.16
C SER A 596 -60.63 0.10 -26.44
N LEU A 597 -61.14 -0.56 -25.40
CA LEU A 597 -62.13 -1.65 -25.52
C LEU A 597 -63.58 -1.18 -25.45
N GLY A 598 -63.83 0.10 -25.13
CA GLY A 598 -65.18 0.65 -24.99
C GLY A 598 -65.76 1.12 -26.33
N ASP A 599 -66.94 0.63 -26.71
CA ASP A 599 -67.70 1.19 -27.84
C ASP A 599 -68.45 2.46 -27.39
N PHE A 600 -67.80 3.62 -27.52
CA PHE A 600 -68.38 4.91 -27.17
C PHE A 600 -69.27 5.45 -28.29
N THR A 601 -70.51 4.96 -28.34
CA THR A 601 -71.53 5.46 -29.29
C THR A 601 -72.27 6.72 -28.80
N ASN A 602 -72.15 7.09 -27.53
CA ASN A 602 -72.72 8.34 -26.97
C ASN A 602 -72.00 8.77 -25.67
N ILE A 603 -71.83 10.09 -25.46
CA ILE A 603 -71.08 10.71 -24.35
C ILE A 603 -71.68 10.44 -22.95
N HIS A 604 -72.95 10.02 -22.85
CA HIS A 604 -73.61 9.75 -21.57
C HIS A 604 -73.18 8.44 -20.88
N ARG A 605 -72.36 7.60 -21.51
CA ARG A 605 -71.91 6.29 -20.97
C ARG A 605 -70.47 6.27 -20.45
N LEU A 606 -69.88 7.44 -20.19
CA LEU A 606 -68.46 7.60 -19.83
C LEU A 606 -68.19 7.57 -18.31
N LEU A 607 -69.22 7.40 -17.49
CA LEU A 607 -69.21 7.22 -16.03
C LEU A 607 -70.05 6.00 -15.69
#